data_AF-A0A8B6XEV5-F1
#
_entry.id   AF-A0A8B6XEV5-F1
#
_cell.length_a   1.000
_cell.length_b   1.000
_cell.length_c   1.000
_cell.angle_alpha   90.00
_cell.angle_beta   90.00
_cell.angle_gamma   90.00
#
_symmetry.space_group_name_H-M   'P 1'
#
loop_
_entity.id
_entity.type
_entity.pdbx_description
1 polymer ?
#
loop_
_entity_poly.entity_id
_entity_poly.type
_entity_poly.pdbx_seq_one_letter_code
_entity_poly.pdbx_strand_id
1 'polypeptide(L)'
;MCHGLTKKQTRELAFQYAEVNNICPERWKGDKIASVEWLRGFMMRHKDLSVRKPESTSLSRATSFNKTNVNTFFEKLTSIYKKYRFPSHMIFNMDETGCSTVSAPPKIIAAKGSKQVGQVTSAERGTLVTTLFFVNAGGGTIPPVFIFPRVNYKDHMLNNGPSGALGLSHVSRWMTDKNFVKAMEHFVSHVKPSENNPALLILDNHISHVNLHLSEIKKQNVCKGDDKNHCITCNGQYGKTNKEWYQCK
;
A
#
# COMPACT_ATOMS: atom_id res chain seq x y z
N MET A 1 -2.65 -19.11 -8.14
CA MET A 1 -3.74 -18.56 -7.29
C MET A 1 -3.45 -19.03 -5.86
N CYS A 2 -3.25 -18.09 -4.93
CA CYS A 2 -2.61 -18.34 -3.63
C CYS A 2 -3.55 -19.04 -2.63
N HIS A 3 -3.74 -20.34 -2.78
CA HIS A 3 -4.61 -21.13 -1.90
C HIS A 3 -3.77 -22.01 -0.97
N GLY A 4 -3.46 -21.49 0.22
CA GLY A 4 -3.06 -22.35 1.33
C GLY A 4 -4.27 -23.15 1.83
N LEU A 5 -4.03 -24.37 2.32
CA LEU A 5 -5.08 -25.17 2.95
C LEU A 5 -5.36 -24.66 4.36
N THR A 6 -6.64 -24.54 4.72
CA THR A 6 -7.03 -24.31 6.10
C THR A 6 -6.76 -25.55 6.96
N LYS A 7 -6.68 -25.39 8.28
CA LYS A 7 -6.57 -26.52 9.24
C LYS A 7 -7.64 -27.59 9.00
N LYS A 8 -8.85 -27.20 8.61
CA LYS A 8 -9.95 -28.12 8.32
C LYS A 8 -9.68 -28.90 7.04
N GLN A 9 -9.38 -28.19 5.94
CA GLN A 9 -9.07 -28.82 4.65
C GLN A 9 -7.84 -29.75 4.73
N THR A 10 -6.80 -29.38 5.49
CA THR A 10 -5.65 -30.27 5.73
C THR A 10 -6.07 -31.57 6.42
N ARG A 11 -7.00 -31.51 7.38
CA ARG A 11 -7.50 -32.71 8.08
C ARG A 11 -8.47 -33.54 7.22
N GLU A 12 -9.25 -32.90 6.35
CA GLU A 12 -10.10 -33.58 5.37
C GLU A 12 -9.23 -34.32 4.33
N LEU A 13 -8.19 -33.66 3.84
CA LEU A 13 -7.22 -34.25 2.92
C LEU A 13 -6.48 -35.43 3.56
N ALA A 14 -6.12 -35.32 4.84
CA ALA A 14 -5.49 -36.40 5.58
C ALA A 14 -6.41 -37.62 5.77
N PHE A 15 -7.72 -37.39 5.96
CA PHE A 15 -8.71 -38.47 5.98
C PHE A 15 -8.82 -39.14 4.61
N GLN A 16 -8.98 -38.37 3.52
CA GLN A 16 -9.04 -38.91 2.16
C GLN A 16 -7.78 -39.72 1.82
N TYR A 17 -6.60 -39.20 2.18
CA TYR A 17 -5.35 -39.92 2.00
C TYR A 17 -5.34 -41.25 2.79
N ALA A 18 -5.80 -41.24 4.04
CA ALA A 18 -5.83 -42.44 4.86
C ALA A 18 -6.86 -43.47 4.37
N GLU A 19 -7.98 -43.03 3.79
CA GLU A 19 -9.01 -43.87 3.19
C GLU A 19 -8.48 -44.57 1.92
N VAL A 20 -7.87 -43.81 1.01
CA VAL A 20 -7.26 -44.36 -0.23
C VAL A 20 -6.16 -45.37 0.07
N ASN A 21 -5.38 -45.14 1.12
CA ASN A 21 -4.28 -46.02 1.52
C ASN A 21 -4.70 -47.13 2.52
N ASN A 22 -6.00 -47.27 2.84
CA ASN A 22 -6.51 -48.25 3.79
C ASN A 22 -5.85 -48.20 5.19
N ILE A 23 -5.42 -47.01 5.63
CA ILE A 23 -4.80 -46.77 6.95
C ILE A 23 -5.68 -45.87 7.84
N CYS A 24 -6.94 -45.66 7.46
CA CYS A 24 -7.85 -44.74 8.15
C CYS A 24 -8.25 -45.26 9.54
N PRO A 25 -7.95 -44.50 10.62
CA PRO A 25 -8.47 -44.82 11.96
C PRO A 25 -9.99 -44.76 12.01
N GLU A 26 -10.64 -45.66 12.76
CA GLU A 26 -12.11 -45.68 12.91
C GLU A 26 -12.67 -44.36 13.45
N ARG A 27 -11.94 -43.71 14.36
CA ARG A 27 -12.31 -42.41 14.94
C ARG A 27 -12.45 -41.30 13.89
N TRP A 28 -11.87 -41.44 12.70
CA TRP A 28 -11.97 -40.44 11.64
C TRP A 28 -13.15 -40.69 10.70
N LYS A 29 -13.71 -41.91 10.67
CA LYS A 29 -14.77 -42.29 9.72
C LYS A 29 -16.12 -41.64 10.03
N GLY A 30 -16.43 -41.42 11.32
CA GLY A 30 -17.68 -40.78 11.73
C GLY A 30 -17.85 -39.37 11.16
N ASP A 31 -16.84 -38.52 11.39
CA ASP A 31 -16.85 -37.12 10.95
C ASP A 31 -16.18 -36.90 9.58
N LYS A 32 -15.66 -37.97 8.94
CA LYS A 32 -14.88 -37.96 7.69
C LYS A 32 -13.75 -36.93 7.68
N ILE A 33 -13.05 -36.82 8.80
CA ILE A 33 -11.98 -35.82 9.00
C ILE A 33 -10.95 -36.34 10.01
N ALA A 34 -9.66 -36.08 9.76
CA ALA A 34 -8.61 -36.43 10.71
C ALA A 34 -8.77 -35.66 12.03
N SER A 35 -8.25 -36.17 13.16
CA SER A 35 -8.41 -35.50 14.46
C SER A 35 -7.57 -34.21 14.62
N VAL A 36 -7.89 -33.41 15.63
CA VAL A 36 -7.11 -32.20 15.96
C VAL A 36 -5.71 -32.58 16.49
N GLU A 37 -5.63 -33.67 17.23
CA GLU A 37 -4.40 -34.24 17.77
C GLU A 37 -3.47 -34.70 16.64
N TRP A 38 -4.04 -35.32 15.60
CA TRP A 38 -3.28 -35.67 14.41
C TRP A 38 -2.66 -34.43 13.77
N LEU A 39 -3.43 -33.35 13.58
CA LEU A 39 -2.92 -32.12 13.01
C LEU A 39 -1.82 -31.50 13.89
N ARG A 40 -1.98 -31.52 15.22
CA ARG A 40 -0.93 -31.07 16.16
C ARG A 40 0.34 -31.90 15.99
N GLY A 41 0.22 -33.24 15.93
CA GLY A 41 1.35 -34.15 15.71
C GLY A 41 2.03 -33.92 14.36
N PHE A 42 1.25 -33.74 13.30
CA PHE A 42 1.72 -33.42 11.95
C PHE A 42 2.55 -32.13 11.94
N MET A 43 2.00 -31.04 12.50
CA MET A 43 2.72 -29.76 12.61
C MET A 43 3.95 -29.85 13.53
N MET A 44 3.97 -30.75 14.51
CA MET A 44 5.15 -30.97 15.35
C MET A 44 6.28 -31.70 14.63
N ARG A 45 5.96 -32.63 13.73
CA ARG A 45 6.95 -33.36 12.91
C ARG A 45 7.50 -32.52 11.76
N HIS A 46 6.66 -31.70 11.14
CA HIS A 46 7.02 -30.83 10.02
C HIS A 46 7.27 -29.39 10.50
N LYS A 47 8.47 -29.14 11.05
CA LYS A 47 8.88 -27.83 11.59
C LYS A 47 9.04 -26.74 10.52
N ASP A 48 9.13 -27.15 9.26
CA ASP A 48 9.13 -26.31 8.07
C ASP A 48 7.74 -25.72 7.74
N LEU A 49 6.67 -26.24 8.36
CA LEU A 49 5.31 -25.74 8.20
C LEU A 49 4.89 -24.84 9.36
N SER A 50 4.21 -23.73 9.06
CA SER A 50 3.62 -22.85 10.07
C SER A 50 2.22 -22.39 9.69
N VAL A 51 1.35 -22.25 10.70
CA VAL A 51 0.02 -21.68 10.50
C VAL A 51 0.16 -20.16 10.44
N ARG A 52 -0.23 -19.57 9.32
CA ARG A 52 -0.21 -18.12 9.11
C ARG A 52 -1.60 -17.62 8.72
N LYS A 53 -1.88 -16.37 9.08
CA LYS A 53 -3.03 -15.64 8.53
C LYS A 53 -2.57 -15.05 7.19
N PRO A 54 -3.17 -15.41 6.05
CA PRO A 54 -2.81 -14.80 4.78
C PRO A 54 -3.18 -13.32 4.81
N GLU A 55 -2.35 -12.49 4.16
CA GLU A 55 -2.67 -11.10 3.94
C GLU A 55 -3.81 -10.98 2.93
N SER A 56 -4.74 -10.06 3.17
CA SER A 56 -5.88 -9.84 2.28
C SER A 56 -5.43 -9.10 1.02
N THR A 57 -4.98 -9.84 0.01
CA THR A 57 -4.65 -9.30 -1.31
C THR A 57 -5.88 -9.36 -2.21
N SER A 58 -6.25 -8.26 -2.87
CA SER A 58 -7.36 -8.26 -3.82
C SER A 58 -7.03 -9.14 -5.04
N LEU A 59 -8.04 -9.77 -5.63
CA LEU A 59 -7.87 -10.57 -6.85
C LEU A 59 -7.21 -9.74 -7.96
N SER A 60 -7.60 -8.47 -8.10
CA SER A 60 -6.96 -7.53 -9.01
C SER A 60 -5.47 -7.37 -8.76
N ARG A 61 -5.02 -7.18 -7.50
CA ARG A 61 -3.59 -7.10 -7.16
C ARG A 61 -2.86 -8.41 -7.48
N ALA A 62 -3.48 -9.55 -7.20
CA ALA A 62 -2.87 -10.87 -7.43
C ALA A 62 -2.74 -11.21 -8.94
N THR A 63 -3.70 -10.86 -9.79
CA THR A 63 -3.63 -11.10 -11.24
C THR A 63 -2.75 -10.08 -11.94
N SER A 64 -2.75 -8.84 -11.44
CA SER A 64 -1.87 -7.77 -11.86
C SER A 64 -0.40 -8.08 -11.61
N PHE A 65 -0.07 -8.68 -10.47
CA PHE A 65 1.28 -9.07 -10.09
C PHE A 65 1.75 -10.36 -10.80
N ASN A 66 1.89 -10.30 -12.12
CA ASN A 66 2.44 -11.38 -12.94
C ASN A 66 3.79 -10.98 -13.55
N LYS A 67 4.60 -11.99 -13.89
CA LYS A 67 5.97 -11.81 -14.42
C LYS A 67 6.02 -10.84 -15.60
N THR A 68 5.08 -10.94 -16.54
CA THR A 68 5.04 -10.08 -17.73
C THR A 68 4.85 -8.62 -17.37
N ASN A 69 3.87 -8.30 -16.53
CA ASN A 69 3.61 -6.92 -16.14
C ASN A 69 4.74 -6.34 -15.29
N VAL A 70 5.29 -7.14 -14.37
CA VAL A 70 6.44 -6.75 -13.54
C VAL A 70 7.66 -6.48 -14.42
N ASN A 71 7.98 -7.36 -15.37
CA ASN A 71 9.06 -7.15 -16.32
C ASN A 71 8.84 -5.89 -17.15
N THR A 72 7.63 -5.71 -17.69
CA THR A 72 7.29 -4.52 -18.49
C THR A 72 7.49 -3.22 -17.68
N PHE A 73 7.11 -3.21 -16.40
CA PHE A 73 7.35 -2.07 -15.51
C PHE A 73 8.85 -1.80 -15.35
N PHE A 74 9.63 -2.83 -15.01
CA PHE A 74 11.07 -2.67 -14.78
C PHE A 74 11.84 -2.34 -16.06
N GLU A 75 11.43 -2.83 -17.22
CA GLU A 75 12.00 -2.47 -18.53
C GLU A 75 11.81 -0.98 -18.81
N LYS A 76 10.59 -0.47 -18.59
CA LYS A 76 10.27 0.97 -18.73
C LYS A 76 11.00 1.83 -17.71
N LEU A 77 11.05 1.39 -16.45
CA LEU A 77 11.79 2.10 -15.41
C LEU A 77 13.29 2.15 -15.75
N THR A 78 13.84 1.04 -16.25
CA THR A 78 15.26 0.95 -16.66
C THR A 78 15.57 1.85 -17.85
N SER A 79 14.69 1.93 -18.86
CA SER A 79 14.91 2.81 -20.02
C SER A 79 14.94 4.28 -19.62
N ILE A 80 14.02 4.70 -18.76
CA ILE A 80 13.94 6.04 -18.18
C ILE A 80 15.17 6.36 -17.36
N TYR A 81 15.57 5.43 -16.48
CA TYR A 81 16.74 5.60 -15.64
C TYR A 81 18.02 5.76 -16.47
N LYS A 82 18.18 4.97 -17.53
CA LYS A 82 19.33 5.07 -18.46
C LYS A 82 19.35 6.39 -19.23
N LYS A 83 18.18 6.91 -19.62
CA LYS A 83 18.05 8.15 -20.40
C LYS A 83 18.39 9.39 -19.58
N TYR A 84 17.80 9.54 -18.40
CA TYR A 84 17.89 10.79 -17.63
C TYR A 84 18.92 10.74 -16.48
N ARG A 85 19.36 9.54 -16.07
CA ARG A 85 20.39 9.35 -15.02
C ARG A 85 20.14 10.18 -13.76
N PHE A 86 18.94 10.08 -13.22
CA PHE A 86 18.53 10.83 -12.03
C PHE A 86 19.47 10.57 -10.85
N PRO A 87 19.92 11.60 -10.13
CA PRO A 87 20.61 11.40 -8.86
C PRO A 87 19.63 10.87 -7.81
N SER A 88 20.16 10.19 -6.77
CA SER A 88 19.35 9.53 -5.74
C SER A 88 18.35 10.45 -5.03
N HIS A 89 18.71 11.72 -4.82
CA HIS A 89 17.85 12.72 -4.18
C HIS A 89 16.72 13.25 -5.08
N MET A 90 16.73 12.92 -6.38
CA MET A 90 15.69 13.29 -7.36
C MET A 90 14.78 12.12 -7.75
N ILE A 91 14.94 10.96 -7.11
CA ILE A 91 14.09 9.78 -7.30
C ILE A 91 13.23 9.62 -6.07
N PHE A 92 11.94 9.85 -6.19
CA PHE A 92 10.99 9.82 -5.09
C PHE A 92 10.01 8.67 -5.22
N ASN A 93 9.72 8.02 -4.09
CA ASN A 93 8.54 7.20 -3.91
C ASN A 93 7.48 8.02 -3.17
N MET A 94 6.23 7.87 -3.59
CA MET A 94 5.07 8.46 -2.97
C MET A 94 4.11 7.36 -2.53
N ASP A 95 3.69 7.40 -1.27
CA ASP A 95 2.74 6.42 -0.73
C ASP A 95 1.81 7.04 0.32
N GLU A 96 0.60 6.50 0.40
CA GLU A 96 -0.45 6.91 1.33
C GLU A 96 -0.55 5.95 2.51
N THR A 97 -0.64 6.50 3.71
CA THR A 97 -0.87 5.71 4.92
C THR A 97 -1.90 6.37 5.83
N GLY A 98 -2.61 5.55 6.60
CA GLY A 98 -3.56 6.03 7.60
C GLY A 98 -2.87 6.25 8.95
N CYS A 99 -2.86 7.47 9.45
CA CYS A 99 -2.39 7.82 10.78
C CYS A 99 -3.57 7.99 11.75
N SER A 100 -3.58 7.24 12.86
CA SER A 100 -4.61 7.37 13.90
C SER A 100 -4.23 8.47 14.89
N THR A 101 -5.16 9.39 15.17
CA THR A 101 -4.97 10.42 16.20
C THR A 101 -5.04 9.89 17.64
N VAL A 102 -5.34 8.61 17.83
CA VAL A 102 -5.37 7.95 19.14
C VAL A 102 -4.39 6.79 19.13
N SER A 103 -3.46 6.80 20.08
CA SER A 103 -2.56 5.69 20.35
C SER A 103 -3.30 4.58 21.08
N ALA A 104 -3.02 3.33 20.71
CA ALA A 104 -3.49 2.20 21.50
C ALA A 104 -2.87 2.29 22.91
N PRO A 105 -3.66 2.06 23.97
CA PRO A 105 -3.13 2.02 25.32
C PRO A 105 -2.02 0.95 25.41
N PRO A 106 -0.91 1.24 26.14
CA PRO A 106 0.15 0.26 26.33
C PRO A 106 -0.39 -0.98 27.04
N LYS A 107 0.29 -2.13 26.86
CA LYS A 107 -0.04 -3.34 27.62
C LYS A 107 0.26 -3.08 29.10
N ILE A 108 -0.71 -3.36 29.96
CA ILE A 108 -0.57 -3.25 31.42
C ILE A 108 -0.58 -4.63 32.07
N ILE A 109 0.01 -4.73 33.25
CA ILE A 109 -0.08 -5.93 34.10
C ILE A 109 -1.46 -5.92 34.77
N ALA A 110 -2.22 -7.00 34.61
CA ALA A 110 -3.53 -7.19 35.22
C ALA A 110 -3.66 -8.59 35.82
N ALA A 111 -4.58 -8.77 36.78
CA ALA A 111 -4.80 -10.05 37.45
C ALA A 111 -5.19 -11.15 36.45
N LYS A 112 -4.58 -12.33 36.61
CA LYS A 112 -4.83 -13.49 35.75
C LYS A 112 -6.29 -13.92 35.89
N GLY A 113 -7.03 -13.93 34.78
CA GLY A 113 -8.47 -14.24 34.75
C GLY A 113 -9.39 -13.03 34.67
N SER A 114 -8.86 -11.80 34.84
CA SER A 114 -9.64 -10.58 34.63
C SER A 114 -9.99 -10.40 33.16
N LYS A 115 -11.29 -10.42 32.86
CA LYS A 115 -11.82 -10.24 31.50
C LYS A 115 -11.99 -8.77 31.10
N GLN A 116 -12.10 -7.87 32.08
CA GLN A 116 -12.25 -6.44 31.88
C GLN A 116 -11.08 -5.71 32.54
N VAL A 117 -10.24 -5.11 31.70
CA VAL A 117 -9.10 -4.29 32.12
C VAL A 117 -9.24 -2.98 31.35
N GLY A 118 -9.67 -1.93 32.04
CA GLY A 118 -9.88 -0.61 31.45
C GLY A 118 -8.64 0.27 31.60
N GLN A 119 -8.35 1.07 30.59
CA GLN A 119 -7.40 2.17 30.67
C GLN A 119 -8.04 3.42 30.07
N VAL A 120 -7.88 4.56 30.74
CA VAL A 120 -8.35 5.85 30.23
C VAL A 120 -7.48 6.25 29.03
N THR A 121 -8.11 6.47 27.87
CA THR A 121 -7.48 6.99 26.66
C THR A 121 -8.07 8.36 26.32
N SER A 122 -7.32 9.18 25.58
CA SER A 122 -7.75 10.55 25.22
C SER A 122 -9.03 10.59 24.36
N ALA A 123 -9.39 9.49 23.70
CA ALA A 123 -10.69 9.29 23.06
C ALA A 123 -10.97 7.79 22.86
N GLU A 124 -12.25 7.41 22.75
CA GLU A 124 -12.70 6.02 22.51
C GLU A 124 -12.36 5.52 21.10
N ARG A 125 -12.36 6.41 20.09
CA ARG A 125 -11.95 6.12 18.71
C ARG A 125 -11.13 7.28 18.17
N GLY A 126 -9.94 6.96 17.67
CA GLY A 126 -9.13 7.89 16.90
C GLY A 126 -9.78 8.20 15.55
N THR A 127 -9.58 9.43 15.10
CA THR A 127 -9.90 9.80 13.73
C THR A 127 -8.71 9.38 12.86
N LEU A 128 -8.95 8.56 11.83
CA LEU A 128 -7.90 8.22 10.88
C LEU A 128 -7.70 9.42 9.93
N VAL A 129 -6.50 9.99 9.97
CA VAL A 129 -6.03 11.02 9.04
C VAL A 129 -5.19 10.33 7.97
N THR A 130 -5.51 10.56 6.71
CA THR A 130 -4.69 10.02 5.61
C THR A 130 -3.48 10.92 5.45
N THR A 131 -2.29 10.32 5.41
CA THR A 131 -1.02 11.04 5.29
C THR A 131 -0.31 10.53 4.05
N LEU A 132 0.08 11.45 3.18
CA LEU A 132 0.89 11.19 2.00
C LEU A 132 2.34 11.58 2.29
N PHE A 133 3.25 10.66 2.02
CA PHE A 133 4.68 10.87 2.17
C PHE A 133 5.38 10.89 0.82
N PHE A 134 6.44 11.67 0.73
CA PHE A 134 7.39 11.64 -0.38
C PHE A 134 8.79 11.39 0.18
N VAL A 135 9.41 10.29 -0.24
CA VAL A 135 10.73 9.88 0.23
C VAL A 135 11.63 9.65 -0.98
N ASN A 136 12.80 10.27 -1.01
CA ASN A 136 13.76 10.04 -2.07
C ASN A 136 14.71 8.87 -1.79
N ALA A 137 15.32 8.33 -2.83
CA ALA A 137 16.26 7.22 -2.73
C ALA A 137 17.55 7.56 -1.97
N GLY A 138 17.83 8.85 -1.73
CA GLY A 138 18.90 9.32 -0.84
C GLY A 138 18.51 9.37 0.65
N GLY A 139 17.26 9.02 1.01
CA GLY A 139 16.74 9.07 2.38
C GLY A 139 16.18 10.43 2.80
N GLY A 140 16.14 11.42 1.89
CA GLY A 140 15.49 12.70 2.13
C GLY A 140 13.97 12.61 2.02
N THR A 141 13.27 13.52 2.67
CA THR A 141 11.80 13.56 2.69
C THR A 141 11.27 14.96 2.44
N ILE A 142 10.14 15.07 1.75
CA ILE A 142 9.37 16.32 1.65
C ILE A 142 8.38 16.36 2.84
N PRO A 143 8.07 17.54 3.40
CA PRO A 143 7.02 17.65 4.39
C PRO A 143 5.73 16.96 3.93
N PRO A 144 5.08 16.17 4.81
CA PRO A 144 3.95 15.33 4.42
C PRO A 144 2.69 16.15 4.10
N VAL A 145 1.77 15.52 3.38
CA VAL A 145 0.42 16.06 3.16
C VAL A 145 -0.57 15.31 4.04
N PHE A 146 -1.36 16.03 4.82
CA PHE A 146 -2.41 15.48 5.69
C PHE A 146 -3.79 15.74 5.10
N ILE A 147 -4.62 14.70 5.03
CA ILE A 147 -6.02 14.79 4.61
C ILE A 147 -6.90 14.47 5.81
N PHE A 148 -7.47 15.53 6.38
CA PHE A 148 -8.36 15.44 7.53
C PHE A 148 -9.79 15.10 7.11
N PRO A 149 -10.51 14.23 7.84
CA PRO A 149 -11.89 13.88 7.52
C PRO A 149 -12.90 14.94 7.93
N ARG A 150 -12.83 16.09 7.26
CA ARG A 150 -13.74 17.21 7.45
C ARG A 150 -14.13 17.81 6.10
N VAL A 151 -15.20 18.59 6.12
CA VAL A 151 -15.61 19.41 4.97
C VAL A 151 -14.60 20.54 4.74
N ASN A 152 -14.22 21.23 5.84
CA ASN A 152 -13.33 22.37 5.81
C ASN A 152 -12.05 22.10 6.59
N TYR A 153 -10.93 22.49 6.00
CA TYR A 153 -9.63 22.55 6.65
C TYR A 153 -9.57 23.81 7.53
N LYS A 154 -8.82 23.72 8.63
CA LYS A 154 -8.50 24.85 9.51
C LYS A 154 -7.01 24.78 9.86
N ASP A 155 -6.30 25.91 9.82
CA ASP A 155 -4.84 25.94 9.97
C ASP A 155 -4.35 25.29 11.26
N HIS A 156 -5.08 25.48 12.36
CA HIS A 156 -4.73 24.89 13.66
C HIS A 156 -4.70 23.36 13.68
N MET A 157 -5.24 22.69 12.66
CA MET A 157 -5.20 21.23 12.53
C MET A 157 -3.78 20.70 12.27
N LEU A 158 -2.87 21.56 11.80
CA LEU A 158 -1.45 21.25 11.68
C LEU A 158 -0.62 21.81 12.83
N ASN A 159 -1.23 22.34 13.89
CA ASN A 159 -0.47 22.79 15.06
C ASN A 159 0.36 21.64 15.62
N ASN A 160 1.64 21.90 15.89
CA ASN A 160 2.64 20.92 16.30
C ASN A 160 2.94 19.82 15.25
N GLY A 161 2.46 19.98 14.01
CA GLY A 161 2.83 19.13 12.89
C GLY A 161 4.22 19.47 12.32
N PRO A 162 4.73 18.65 11.39
CA PRO A 162 5.99 18.93 10.69
C PRO A 162 5.97 20.28 9.98
N SER A 163 7.07 21.03 10.09
CA SER A 163 7.19 22.31 9.40
C SER A 163 7.09 22.13 7.89
N GLY A 164 6.34 23.01 7.24
CA GLY A 164 6.06 22.95 5.81
C GLY A 164 5.04 21.89 5.39
N ALA A 165 4.42 21.15 6.32
CA ALA A 165 3.38 20.18 5.96
C ALA A 165 2.16 20.86 5.31
N LEU A 166 1.54 20.17 4.34
CA LEU A 166 0.33 20.65 3.68
C LEU A 166 -0.91 20.02 4.33
N GLY A 167 -1.87 20.85 4.70
CA GLY A 167 -3.13 20.42 5.30
C GLY A 167 -4.28 20.52 4.31
N LEU A 168 -4.97 19.42 4.09
CA LEU A 168 -6.13 19.30 3.22
C LEU A 168 -7.28 18.66 3.98
N SER A 169 -8.51 18.76 3.45
CA SER A 169 -9.69 18.15 4.07
C SER A 169 -10.56 17.46 3.04
N HIS A 170 -11.09 16.29 3.39
CA HIS A 170 -12.16 15.66 2.64
C HIS A 170 -12.97 14.71 3.53
N VAL A 171 -14.30 14.78 3.47
CA VAL A 171 -15.21 14.00 4.33
C VAL A 171 -15.00 12.48 4.23
N SER A 172 -14.57 11.98 3.08
CA SER A 172 -14.43 10.54 2.85
C SER A 172 -13.17 9.93 3.46
N ARG A 173 -12.22 10.73 3.97
CA ARG A 173 -10.83 10.32 4.34
C ARG A 173 -9.93 9.95 3.17
N TRP A 174 -10.49 9.71 1.99
CA TRP A 174 -9.73 9.27 0.83
C TRP A 174 -9.13 10.45 0.07
N MET A 175 -8.01 10.18 -0.60
CA MET A 175 -7.47 11.08 -1.62
C MET A 175 -8.51 11.28 -2.72
N THR A 176 -8.68 12.53 -3.11
CA THR A 176 -9.50 12.93 -4.26
C THR A 176 -8.60 13.58 -5.29
N ASP A 177 -9.03 13.63 -6.54
CA ASP A 177 -8.21 14.19 -7.61
C ASP A 177 -7.84 15.65 -7.34
N LYS A 178 -8.72 16.44 -6.71
CA LYS A 178 -8.46 17.83 -6.32
C LYS A 178 -7.39 17.93 -5.22
N ASN A 179 -7.43 17.05 -4.23
CA ASN A 179 -6.41 17.00 -3.19
C ASN A 179 -5.07 16.51 -3.75
N PHE A 180 -5.12 15.59 -4.70
CA PHE A 180 -3.94 15.06 -5.36
C PHE A 180 -3.21 16.13 -6.19
N VAL A 181 -3.95 16.96 -6.93
CA VAL A 181 -3.40 18.13 -7.64
C VAL A 181 -2.62 19.04 -6.68
N LYS A 182 -3.21 19.39 -5.52
CA LYS A 182 -2.53 20.20 -4.50
C LYS A 182 -1.30 19.51 -3.90
N ALA A 183 -1.36 18.19 -3.71
CA ALA A 183 -0.21 17.40 -3.27
C ALA A 183 0.93 17.41 -4.30
N MET A 184 0.61 17.42 -5.60
CA MET A 184 1.61 17.54 -6.66
C MET A 184 2.19 18.94 -6.76
N GLU A 185 1.39 19.99 -6.59
CA GLU A 185 1.89 21.37 -6.48
C GLU A 185 2.86 21.52 -5.31
N HIS A 186 2.53 20.90 -4.16
CA HIS A 186 3.40 20.81 -2.99
C HIS A 186 4.71 20.05 -3.28
N PHE A 187 4.64 18.93 -4.00
CA PHE A 187 5.84 18.23 -4.45
C PHE A 187 6.73 19.10 -5.33
N VAL A 188 6.15 19.74 -6.35
CA VAL A 188 6.88 20.59 -7.31
C VAL A 188 7.49 21.81 -6.61
N SER A 189 6.80 22.43 -5.66
CA SER A 189 7.32 23.60 -4.94
C SER A 189 8.55 23.29 -4.09
N HIS A 190 8.65 22.06 -3.57
CA HIS A 190 9.79 21.59 -2.77
C HIS A 190 10.93 21.03 -3.62
N VAL A 191 10.62 20.19 -4.62
CA VAL A 191 11.62 19.53 -5.46
C VAL A 191 12.17 20.45 -6.55
N LYS A 192 11.34 21.38 -7.04
CA LYS A 192 11.69 22.33 -8.11
C LYS A 192 12.38 21.67 -9.31
N PRO A 193 11.76 20.62 -9.90
CA PRO A 193 12.33 19.95 -11.06
C PRO A 193 12.44 20.93 -12.23
N SER A 194 13.47 20.76 -13.06
CA SER A 194 13.69 21.54 -14.28
C SER A 194 14.19 20.65 -15.41
N GLU A 195 14.29 21.19 -16.63
CA GLU A 195 14.81 20.46 -17.79
C GLU A 195 16.22 19.91 -17.55
N ASN A 196 17.08 20.70 -16.89
CA ASN A 196 18.45 20.32 -16.57
C ASN A 196 18.58 19.47 -15.30
N ASN A 197 17.53 19.40 -14.48
CA ASN A 197 17.49 18.62 -13.25
C ASN A 197 16.11 17.98 -13.06
N PRO A 198 15.80 16.94 -13.84
CA PRO A 198 14.47 16.32 -13.81
C PRO A 198 14.31 15.44 -12.56
N ALA A 199 13.06 15.22 -12.13
CA ALA A 199 12.71 14.34 -11.02
C ALA A 199 11.92 13.12 -11.51
N LEU A 200 12.15 11.98 -10.87
CA LEU A 200 11.39 10.75 -11.06
C LEU A 200 10.48 10.54 -9.86
N LEU A 201 9.17 10.41 -10.09
CA LEU A 201 8.18 10.10 -9.05
C LEU A 201 7.54 8.75 -9.32
N ILE A 202 7.68 7.83 -8.37
CA ILE A 202 7.10 6.49 -8.40
C ILE A 202 5.88 6.48 -7.49
N LEU A 203 4.76 6.00 -8.00
CA LEU A 203 3.49 5.94 -7.29
C LEU A 203 2.67 4.72 -7.72
N ASP A 204 1.69 4.35 -6.90
CA ASP A 204 0.76 3.28 -7.22
C ASP A 204 -0.27 3.69 -8.29
N ASN A 205 -1.03 2.71 -8.77
CA ASN A 205 -2.04 2.91 -9.80
C ASN A 205 -3.44 3.15 -9.21
N HIS A 206 -3.54 3.99 -8.17
CA HIS A 206 -4.84 4.42 -7.64
C HIS A 206 -5.55 5.38 -8.61
N ILE A 207 -6.88 5.29 -8.67
CA ILE A 207 -7.68 6.05 -9.67
C ILE A 207 -7.56 7.57 -9.51
N SER A 208 -7.33 8.05 -8.28
CA SER A 208 -7.12 9.48 -8.00
C SER A 208 -5.83 10.05 -8.60
N HIS A 209 -4.90 9.18 -9.01
CA HIS A 209 -3.66 9.56 -9.68
C HIS A 209 -3.86 9.79 -11.18
N VAL A 210 -5.07 9.55 -11.71
CA VAL A 210 -5.40 9.64 -13.13
C VAL A 210 -6.34 10.82 -13.36
N ASN A 211 -5.78 12.04 -13.43
CA ASN A 211 -6.52 13.26 -13.73
C ASN A 211 -5.86 14.05 -14.87
N LEU A 212 -6.68 14.58 -15.79
CA LEU A 212 -6.26 15.50 -16.86
C LEU A 212 -5.56 16.76 -16.33
N HIS A 213 -5.93 17.29 -15.17
CA HIS A 213 -5.27 18.46 -14.56
C HIS A 213 -3.81 18.19 -14.18
N LEU A 214 -3.42 16.93 -13.91
CA LEU A 214 -2.02 16.57 -13.72
C LEU A 214 -1.20 16.77 -14.99
N SER A 215 -1.84 16.57 -16.15
CA SER A 215 -1.19 16.86 -17.43
C SER A 215 -0.95 18.36 -17.62
N GLU A 216 -1.77 19.22 -17.01
CA GLU A 216 -1.64 20.68 -17.07
C GLU A 216 -0.60 21.19 -16.07
N ILE A 217 -0.52 20.64 -14.86
CA ILE A 217 0.59 20.91 -13.91
C ILE A 217 1.94 20.51 -14.51
N LYS A 218 1.99 19.36 -15.20
CA LYS A 218 3.17 18.94 -15.96
C LYS A 218 3.54 19.97 -17.03
N LYS A 219 2.54 20.57 -17.70
CA LYS A 219 2.74 21.60 -18.73
C LYS A 219 3.17 22.96 -18.19
N GLN A 220 2.56 23.43 -17.10
CA GLN A 220 2.77 24.78 -16.59
C GLN A 220 4.08 24.94 -15.82
N ASN A 221 4.54 23.90 -15.12
CA ASN A 221 5.76 24.01 -14.32
C ASN A 221 7.05 23.65 -15.08
N VAL A 222 7.00 22.93 -16.22
CA VAL A 222 8.21 22.57 -17.01
C VAL A 222 7.89 22.15 -18.47
N CYS A 223 7.03 22.85 -19.24
CA CYS A 223 6.87 22.52 -20.67
C CYS A 223 6.82 23.75 -21.58
N LYS A 224 7.97 24.16 -22.10
CA LYS A 224 8.07 24.91 -23.37
C LYS A 224 9.09 24.24 -24.28
N GLY A 225 8.70 23.15 -24.92
CA GLY A 225 9.50 22.44 -25.92
C GLY A 225 8.79 21.17 -26.39
N ASP A 226 9.04 20.76 -27.63
CA ASP A 226 8.35 19.66 -28.32
C ASP A 226 8.60 18.26 -27.73
N ASP A 227 9.39 18.14 -26.66
CA ASP A 227 9.64 16.90 -25.92
C ASP A 227 8.87 16.85 -24.58
N LYS A 228 7.81 16.04 -24.56
CA LYS A 228 6.77 16.01 -23.50
C LYS A 228 7.11 15.22 -22.22
N ASN A 229 8.37 15.12 -21.76
CA ASN A 229 8.74 14.24 -20.63
C ASN A 229 9.70 14.88 -19.60
N HIS A 230 9.17 15.57 -18.56
CA HIS A 230 10.01 16.19 -17.51
C HIS A 230 9.58 15.93 -16.04
N CYS A 231 8.38 15.40 -15.80
CA CYS A 231 8.03 14.70 -14.57
C CYS A 231 7.52 13.32 -14.97
N ILE A 232 8.37 12.31 -14.77
CA ILE A 232 8.04 10.95 -15.16
C ILE A 232 7.34 10.31 -13.98
N THR A 233 6.03 10.22 -14.08
CA THR A 233 5.21 9.40 -13.21
C THR A 233 5.28 7.97 -13.75
N CYS A 234 6.02 7.10 -13.09
CA CYS A 234 6.00 5.68 -13.43
C CYS A 234 4.87 5.02 -12.65
N ASN A 235 3.71 4.88 -13.28
CA ASN A 235 2.61 4.12 -12.69
C ASN A 235 2.85 2.63 -12.96
N GLY A 236 2.70 1.80 -11.92
CA GLY A 236 2.59 0.35 -12.07
C GLY A 236 1.29 0.01 -12.81
N GLN A 237 1.24 0.19 -14.13
CA GLN A 237 0.08 -0.23 -14.91
C GLN A 237 0.01 -1.75 -14.91
N TYR A 238 -1.08 -2.24 -14.33
CA TYR A 238 -1.42 -3.65 -14.36
C TYR A 238 -2.88 -3.79 -14.85
N GLY A 239 -3.05 -3.87 -16.17
CA GLY A 239 -4.33 -4.15 -16.81
C GLY A 239 -4.79 -3.08 -17.82
N LYS A 240 -5.29 -3.55 -18.98
CA LYS A 240 -5.82 -2.74 -20.10
C LYS A 240 -7.19 -2.15 -19.75
N THR A 241 -7.38 -0.86 -20.06
CA THR A 241 -8.67 -0.36 -20.57
C THR A 241 -8.42 0.58 -21.75
N ASN A 242 -9.09 0.25 -22.86
CA ASN A 242 -9.06 1.02 -24.10
C ASN A 242 -9.67 2.40 -23.86
N LYS A 243 -8.82 3.43 -23.87
CA LYS A 243 -9.07 4.83 -24.26
C LYS A 243 -7.77 5.58 -23.96
N GLU A 244 -6.93 5.73 -24.99
CA GLU A 244 -5.76 6.60 -25.11
C GLU A 244 -5.19 7.22 -23.81
N TRP A 245 -4.17 6.60 -23.23
CA TRP A 245 -3.34 7.20 -22.18
C TRP A 245 -1.86 7.07 -22.54
N TYR A 246 -1.15 8.20 -22.54
CA TYR A 246 0.26 8.29 -22.82
C TYR A 246 1.08 7.65 -21.68
N GLN A 247 1.41 6.38 -21.87
CA GLN A 247 2.52 5.68 -21.23
C GLN A 247 3.84 6.35 -21.65
N CYS A 248 4.88 6.23 -20.82
CA CYS A 248 6.27 6.59 -21.16
C CYS A 248 6.58 6.21 -22.62
N LYS A 249 6.73 7.21 -23.46
CA LYS A 249 7.42 7.06 -24.74
C LYS A 249 8.92 6.93 -24.47
#